data_AF-A0A959NX91-F1
#
_entry.id   AF-A0A959NX91-F1
#
_cell.length_a   1.000
_cell.length_b   1.000
_cell.length_c   1.000
_cell.angle_alpha   90.00
_cell.angle_beta   90.00
_cell.angle_gamma   90.00
#
_symmetry.space_group_name_H-M   'P 1'
#
loop_
_entity.id
_entity.type
_entity.pdbx_description
1 polymer ?
#
loop_
_entity_poly.entity_id
_entity_poly.type
_entity_poly.pdbx_seq_one_letter_code
_entity_poly.pdbx_strand_id
1 'polypeptide(L)'
;GTQLGSIEVSIEKAKTALLFKRPTKVFQERIEQGANAMIGLRNALPLEGGLPFIVDGEIVGSIGVSGASSAQDGVIANAAVNFLISLK
;
A
#
# COMPACT_ATOMS: atom_id res chain seq x y z
N GLY A 1 3.78 -1.41 -21.55
CA GLY A 1 3.64 -2.51 -20.58
C GLY A 1 4.31 -2.10 -19.28
N THR A 2 3.91 -2.71 -18.16
CA THR A 2 4.46 -2.42 -16.83
C THR A 2 5.87 -3.00 -16.65
N GLN A 3 6.69 -2.38 -15.81
CA GLN A 3 8.06 -2.82 -15.50
C GLN A 3 8.05 -4.09 -14.66
N LEU A 4 8.99 -5.02 -14.89
CA LEU A 4 9.09 -6.25 -14.08
C LEU A 4 9.35 -5.97 -12.58
N GLY A 5 10.03 -4.86 -12.28
CA GLY A 5 10.27 -4.43 -10.89
C GLY A 5 8.98 -4.13 -10.11
N SER A 6 7.87 -3.81 -10.80
CA SER A 6 6.58 -3.56 -10.15
C SER A 6 6.00 -4.79 -9.46
N ILE A 7 6.43 -6.00 -9.84
CA ILE A 7 6.00 -7.24 -9.19
C ILE A 7 6.39 -7.19 -7.71
N GLU A 8 7.69 -7.04 -7.41
CA GLU A 8 8.16 -7.02 -6.02
C GLU A 8 7.67 -5.76 -5.28
N VAL A 9 7.64 -4.61 -5.96
CA VAL A 9 7.13 -3.36 -5.37
C VAL A 9 5.67 -3.50 -4.94
N SER A 10 4.82 -4.18 -5.73
CA SER A 10 3.41 -4.41 -5.35
C SER A 10 3.29 -5.31 -4.11
N ILE A 11 4.10 -6.36 -4.03
CA ILE A 11 4.17 -7.28 -2.89
C ILE A 11 4.60 -6.54 -1.62
N GLU A 12 5.66 -5.73 -1.71
CA GLU A 12 6.18 -4.97 -0.58
C GLU A 12 5.21 -3.87 -0.11
N LYS A 13 4.48 -3.22 -1.03
CA LYS A 13 3.40 -2.29 -0.67
C LYS A 13 2.29 -3.00 0.12
N ALA A 14 1.87 -4.19 -0.32
CA ALA A 14 0.87 -4.99 0.39
C ALA A 14 1.38 -5.40 1.78
N LYS A 15 2.59 -5.98 1.87
CA LYS A 15 3.23 -6.36 3.14
C LYS A 15 3.35 -5.17 4.10
N THR A 16 3.78 -4.02 3.62
CA THR A 16 3.87 -2.79 4.42
C THR A 16 2.50 -2.44 5.00
N ALA A 17 1.46 -2.43 4.16
CA ALA A 17 0.12 -2.09 4.60
C ALA A 17 -0.43 -3.05 5.67
N LEU A 18 -0.14 -4.34 5.53
CA LEU A 18 -0.52 -5.37 6.49
C LEU A 18 0.27 -5.26 7.81
N LEU A 19 1.60 -5.23 7.74
CA LEU A 19 2.47 -5.24 8.92
C LEU A 19 2.28 -4.01 9.81
N PHE A 20 2.08 -2.85 9.19
CA PHE A 20 1.89 -1.59 9.91
C PHE A 20 0.43 -1.17 10.04
N LYS A 21 -0.49 -2.01 9.55
CA LYS A 21 -1.95 -1.85 9.71
C LYS A 21 -2.46 -0.49 9.22
N ARG A 22 -1.89 0.04 8.13
CA ARG A 22 -2.22 1.37 7.58
C ARG A 22 -1.83 1.50 6.12
N PRO A 23 -2.44 2.41 5.34
CA PRO A 23 -2.05 2.65 3.95
C PRO A 23 -0.59 3.06 3.81
N THR A 24 0.07 2.62 2.73
CA THR A 24 1.46 3.02 2.44
C THR A 24 1.59 4.51 2.11
N LYS A 25 0.49 5.16 1.69
CA LYS A 25 0.40 6.62 1.51
C LYS A 25 0.86 7.39 2.75
N VAL A 26 0.50 6.90 3.94
CA VAL A 26 0.87 7.54 5.21
C VAL A 26 2.40 7.61 5.36
N PHE A 27 3.12 6.59 4.89
CA PHE A 27 4.58 6.58 4.95
C PHE A 27 5.20 7.57 3.95
N GLN A 28 4.65 7.62 2.74
CA GLN A 28 5.07 8.56 1.71
C GLN A 28 4.91 10.01 2.20
N GLU A 29 3.72 10.36 2.69
CA GLU A 29 3.42 11.70 3.23
C GLU A 29 4.34 12.09 4.39
N ARG A 30 4.68 11.13 5.27
CA ARG A 30 5.59 11.40 6.40
C ARG A 30 7.01 11.71 5.93
N ILE A 31 7.50 11.02 4.91
CA ILE A 31 8.83 11.31 4.33
C ILE A 31 8.81 12.66 3.60
N GLU A 32 7.75 12.97 2.87
CA GLU A 32 7.55 14.29 2.26
C GLU A 32 7.52 15.42 3.30
N GLN A 33 7.07 15.12 4.53
CA GLN A 33 7.09 16.02 5.70
C GLN A 33 8.43 16.02 6.48
N GLY A 34 9.45 15.33 5.98
CA GLY A 34 10.80 15.34 6.56
C GLY A 34 11.10 14.21 7.55
N ALA A 35 10.22 13.22 7.72
CA ALA A 35 10.47 12.03 8.55
C ALA A 35 11.41 11.03 7.86
N ASN A 36 12.54 11.49 7.32
CA ASN A 36 13.44 10.72 6.45
C ASN A 36 14.05 9.48 7.13
N ALA A 37 14.11 9.44 8.47
CA ALA A 37 14.54 8.26 9.21
C ALA A 37 13.68 7.01 8.91
N MET A 38 12.44 7.19 8.46
CA MET A 38 11.53 6.11 8.09
C MET A 38 12.00 5.32 6.86
N ILE A 39 12.87 5.88 6.02
CA ILE A 39 13.45 5.15 4.86
C ILE A 39 14.27 3.94 5.35
N GLY A 40 14.85 4.01 6.54
CA GLY A 40 15.59 2.90 7.14
C GLY A 40 14.73 1.82 7.81
N LEU A 41 13.41 2.00 7.85
CA LEU A 41 12.50 1.07 8.51
C LEU A 41 12.34 -0.20 7.66
N ARG A 42 12.68 -1.36 8.25
CA ARG A 42 12.56 -2.65 7.56
C ARG A 42 11.09 -2.98 7.28
N ASN A 43 10.84 -3.57 6.12
CA ASN A 43 9.51 -3.96 5.63
C ASN A 43 8.52 -2.79 5.45
N ALA A 44 9.03 -1.55 5.39
CA ALA A 44 8.23 -0.38 5.11
C ALA A 44 8.64 0.20 3.76
N LEU A 45 7.75 0.08 2.77
CA LEU A 45 7.91 0.69 1.47
C LEU A 45 7.09 1.99 1.42
N PRO A 46 7.73 3.18 1.47
CA PRO A 46 7.04 4.45 1.60
C PRO A 46 6.53 5.00 0.26
N LEU A 47 5.75 4.19 -0.46
CA LEU A 47 5.16 4.55 -1.75
C LEU A 47 3.67 4.19 -1.73
N GLU A 48 2.80 5.17 -2.04
CA GLU A 48 1.36 4.97 -2.13
C GLU A 48 1.01 3.82 -3.10
N GLY A 49 -0.03 3.05 -2.76
CA GLY A 49 -0.49 1.88 -3.53
C GLY A 49 -0.70 0.62 -2.71
N GLY A 50 -0.39 0.62 -1.41
CA GLY A 50 -0.72 -0.46 -0.49
C GLY A 50 -1.83 -0.05 0.48
N LEU A 51 -2.87 -0.87 0.63
CA LEU A 51 -3.98 -0.66 1.57
C LEU A 51 -4.34 -1.93 2.35
N PRO A 52 -4.64 -1.83 3.65
CA PRO A 52 -5.22 -2.94 4.40
C PRO A 52 -6.67 -3.19 3.96
N PHE A 53 -7.08 -4.45 3.95
CA PHE A 53 -8.46 -4.88 3.75
C PHE A 53 -9.07 -5.20 5.12
N ILE A 54 -10.03 -4.38 5.54
CA ILE A 54 -10.65 -4.43 6.87
C ILE A 54 -12.11 -4.84 6.72
N VAL A 55 -12.52 -5.83 7.51
CA VAL A 55 -13.89 -6.37 7.56
C VAL A 55 -14.26 -6.52 9.02
N ASP A 56 -15.41 -5.97 9.44
CA ASP A 56 -15.89 -6.02 10.82
C ASP A 56 -14.86 -5.54 11.87
N GLY A 57 -14.03 -4.56 11.50
CA GLY A 57 -12.97 -4.03 12.35
C GLY A 57 -11.67 -4.85 12.37
N GLU A 58 -11.62 -5.99 11.68
CA GLU A 58 -10.44 -6.84 11.60
C GLU A 58 -9.74 -6.73 10.25
N ILE A 59 -8.40 -6.70 10.28
CA ILE A 59 -7.60 -6.78 9.05
C ILE A 59 -7.55 -8.24 8.61
N VAL A 60 -8.21 -8.53 7.50
CA VAL A 60 -8.28 -9.88 6.91
C VAL A 60 -7.30 -10.04 5.73
N GLY A 61 -6.59 -8.97 5.35
CA GLY A 61 -5.56 -8.99 4.31
C GLY A 61 -5.10 -7.59 3.92
N SER A 62 -4.43 -7.50 2.78
CA SER A 62 -3.98 -6.23 2.20
C SER A 62 -3.84 -6.35 0.69
N ILE A 63 -3.98 -5.23 0.00
CA ILE A 63 -3.76 -5.11 -1.44
C ILE A 63 -2.56 -4.19 -1.68
N GLY A 64 -1.74 -4.53 -2.66
CA GLY A 64 -0.64 -3.69 -3.15
C GLY A 64 -0.70 -3.59 -4.67
N VAL A 65 -0.57 -2.37 -5.19
CA VAL A 65 -0.58 -2.07 -6.62
C VAL A 65 0.69 -1.32 -6.99
N SER A 66 1.31 -1.73 -8.10
CA SER A 66 2.46 -1.04 -8.68
C SER A 66 2.45 -1.14 -10.19
N GLY A 67 2.86 -0.06 -10.85
CA GLY A 67 3.05 0.00 -12.29
C GLY A 67 2.56 1.29 -12.93
N ALA A 68 1.82 2.11 -12.19
CA ALA A 68 1.45 3.47 -12.55
C ALA A 68 2.17 4.49 -11.65
N SER A 69 1.72 5.74 -11.66
CA SER A 69 2.15 6.69 -10.61
C SER A 69 1.63 6.25 -9.23
N SER A 70 2.32 6.61 -8.14
CA SER A 70 1.90 6.21 -6.79
C SER A 70 0.46 6.61 -6.46
N ALA A 71 0.03 7.79 -6.92
CA ALA A 71 -1.36 8.24 -6.75
C ALA A 71 -2.37 7.35 -7.51
N GLN A 72 -2.05 6.95 -8.75
CA GLN A 72 -2.88 6.03 -9.53
C GLN A 72 -2.91 4.63 -8.91
N ASP A 73 -1.76 4.12 -8.45
CA ASP A 73 -1.68 2.85 -7.72
C ASP A 73 -2.59 2.89 -6.48
N GLY A 74 -2.60 4.00 -5.73
CA GLY A 74 -3.48 4.23 -4.58
C GLY A 74 -4.98 4.18 -4.94
N VAL A 75 -5.37 4.85 -6.02
CA VAL A 75 -6.76 4.83 -6.53
C VAL A 75 -7.19 3.40 -6.90
N ILE A 76 -6.34 2.66 -7.62
CA ILE A 76 -6.63 1.28 -8.04
C ILE A 76 -6.72 0.35 -6.83
N ALA A 77 -5.78 0.45 -5.89
CA ALA A 77 -5.78 -0.35 -4.67
C ALA A 77 -7.03 -0.08 -3.82
N ASN A 78 -7.47 1.18 -3.72
CA ASN A 78 -8.70 1.55 -3.01
C ASN A 78 -9.95 0.98 -3.70
N ALA A 79 -10.01 1.05 -5.03
CA ALA A 79 -11.11 0.44 -5.79
C ALA A 79 -11.18 -1.09 -5.57
N ALA A 80 -10.03 -1.77 -5.55
CA ALA A 80 -9.95 -3.19 -5.29
C ALA A 80 -10.39 -3.55 -3.86
N VAL A 81 -9.96 -2.80 -2.83
CA VAL A 81 -10.41 -3.00 -1.44
C VAL A 81 -11.92 -2.81 -1.32
N ASN A 82 -12.47 -1.74 -1.89
CA ASN A 82 -13.91 -1.47 -1.84
C ASN A 82 -14.73 -2.58 -2.51
N PHE A 83 -14.24 -3.09 -3.65
CA PHE A 83 -14.87 -4.24 -4.30
C PHE A 83 -14.88 -5.48 -3.40
N LEU A 84 -13.73 -5.83 -2.78
CA LEU A 84 -13.67 -6.99 -1.87
C LEU A 84 -14.55 -6.82 -0.63
N ILE A 85 -14.67 -5.61 -0.09
CA ILE A 85 -15.58 -5.31 1.02
C ILE A 85 -17.04 -5.56 0.57
N SER A 86 -17.41 -5.15 -0.64
CA SER A 86 -18.78 -5.33 -1.14
C SER A 86 -19.21 -6.77 -1.41
N LEU A 87 -18.26 -7.72 -1.40
CA LEU A 87 -18.54 -9.15 -1.57
C LEU A 87 -18.85 -9.88 -0.25
N LYS A 88 -18.71 -9.19 0.88
CA LYS A 88 -19.02 -9.73 2.21
C LYS A 88 -20.30 -9.11 2.74
#